data_AF-A0AAV6VN43-F1
#
_entry.id   AF-A0AAV6VN43-F1
#
_cell.length_a   1.000
_cell.length_b   1.000
_cell.length_c   1.000
_cell.angle_alpha   90.00
_cell.angle_beta   90.00
_cell.angle_gamma   90.00
#
_symmetry.space_group_name_H-M   'P 1'
#
loop_
_entity.id
_entity.type
_entity.pdbx_description
1 polymer ?
#
loop_
_entity_poly.entity_id
_entity_poly.type
_entity_poly.pdbx_seq_one_letter_code
_entity_poly.pdbx_strand_id
1 'polypeptide(L)'
;MIVSSDEEDFVPLRKKAKTPGDASRKNKRGVKVDLNVSTSELPGGSTNTPPYSIYLGSDIVVEVKPFKKEHYLGFSKNVEGEIKNRFNINVKQIRTLKRAIDAMIEHLESNNFEV
;
A
#
# COMPACT_ATOMS: atom_id res chain seq x y z
N MET A 1 14.25 9.44 -62.16
CA MET A 1 12.80 9.20 -62.00
C MET A 1 12.65 7.72 -61.70
N ILE A 2 12.28 7.43 -60.46
CA ILE A 2 11.83 6.12 -59.94
C ILE A 2 10.32 6.04 -60.31
N VAL A 3 9.58 4.95 -60.43
CA VAL A 3 9.66 3.53 -60.04
C VAL A 3 8.62 2.84 -60.93
N SER A 4 8.77 1.55 -61.21
CA SER A 4 7.61 0.68 -61.40
C SER A 4 7.83 -0.53 -60.49
N SER A 5 6.93 -0.70 -59.54
CA SER A 5 6.72 -1.80 -58.59
C SER A 5 5.61 -1.31 -57.67
N ASP A 6 4.72 -2.09 -57.12
CA ASP A 6 4.27 -3.46 -57.32
C ASP A 6 2.94 -3.49 -56.59
N GLU A 7 2.11 -4.46 -56.92
CA GLU A 7 0.85 -4.74 -56.26
C GLU A 7 1.07 -4.97 -54.75
N GLU A 8 0.12 -4.53 -53.91
CA GLU A 8 -0.61 -5.40 -52.96
C GLU A 8 -1.70 -4.59 -52.23
N ASP A 9 -2.83 -5.27 -52.12
CA ASP A 9 -4.21 -4.90 -51.75
C ASP A 9 -4.42 -4.19 -50.38
N PHE A 10 -5.25 -3.14 -50.30
CA PHE A 10 -6.71 -3.15 -49.95
C PHE A 10 -6.98 -3.62 -48.48
N VAL A 11 -7.70 -2.95 -47.56
CA VAL A 11 -8.68 -1.83 -47.52
C VAL A 11 -8.83 -1.34 -46.04
N PRO A 12 -9.44 -0.16 -45.77
CA PRO A 12 -9.43 0.55 -44.48
C PRO A 12 -10.70 0.32 -43.66
N LEU A 13 -10.70 0.65 -42.34
CA LEU A 13 -11.95 1.01 -41.64
C LEU A 13 -11.76 1.90 -40.39
N ARG A 14 -12.14 3.17 -40.59
CA ARG A 14 -12.85 4.14 -39.72
C ARG A 14 -12.56 4.20 -38.21
N LYS A 15 -12.01 5.35 -37.82
CA LYS A 15 -12.02 5.94 -36.47
C LYS A 15 -13.45 6.24 -35.98
N LYS A 16 -13.75 5.98 -34.70
CA LYS A 16 -14.85 6.62 -33.97
C LYS A 16 -14.33 7.30 -32.69
N ALA A 17 -14.69 8.57 -32.54
CA ALA A 17 -14.65 9.42 -31.33
C ALA A 17 -16.12 9.92 -31.12
N LYS A 18 -16.68 10.32 -29.97
CA LYS A 18 -16.27 10.67 -28.59
C LYS A 18 -17.58 10.78 -27.72
N THR A 19 -17.54 10.36 -26.44
CA THR A 19 -18.18 10.87 -25.15
C THR A 19 -19.65 11.39 -25.06
N PRO A 20 -20.27 11.73 -23.88
CA PRO A 20 -20.18 11.32 -22.44
C PRO A 20 -21.55 11.11 -21.67
N GLY A 21 -21.52 10.61 -20.40
CA GLY A 21 -22.54 10.76 -19.31
C GLY A 21 -23.70 9.74 -19.24
N ASP A 22 -24.34 9.33 -18.13
CA ASP A 22 -24.23 9.55 -16.67
C ASP A 22 -25.12 8.49 -15.95
N ALA A 23 -24.92 8.31 -14.64
CA ALA A 23 -25.85 7.84 -13.60
C ALA A 23 -26.02 6.32 -13.26
N SER A 24 -25.34 5.96 -12.16
CA SER A 24 -25.91 5.37 -10.93
C SER A 24 -26.19 3.85 -10.87
N ARG A 25 -25.33 3.14 -10.12
CA ARG A 25 -25.76 2.40 -8.91
C ARG A 25 -24.59 2.15 -7.96
N LYS A 26 -24.71 2.78 -6.79
CA LYS A 26 -23.85 2.65 -5.61
C LYS A 26 -23.82 1.21 -5.11
N ASN A 27 -22.63 0.68 -4.79
CA ASN A 27 -22.48 -0.21 -3.64
C ASN A 27 -21.23 0.13 -2.84
N LYS A 28 -21.38 0.02 -1.53
CA LYS A 28 -20.67 0.73 -0.46
C LYS A 28 -19.22 0.23 -0.26
N ARG A 29 -18.32 1.22 -0.19
CA ARG A 29 -17.21 1.38 0.77
C ARG A 29 -16.40 0.11 1.11
N GLY A 30 -15.50 -0.28 0.22
CA GLY A 30 -14.17 -0.69 0.67
C GLY A 30 -13.39 0.59 0.95
N VAL A 31 -13.00 0.83 2.20
CA VAL A 31 -12.07 1.91 2.54
C VAL A 31 -10.81 1.66 1.73
N LYS A 32 -10.59 2.46 0.68
CA LYS A 32 -9.32 2.48 -0.04
C LYS A 32 -8.30 3.03 0.95
N VAL A 33 -7.56 2.14 1.57
CA VAL A 33 -6.37 2.51 2.34
C VAL A 33 -5.43 3.16 1.33
N ASP A 34 -5.19 4.45 1.52
CA ASP A 34 -4.26 5.21 0.71
C ASP A 34 -2.84 4.78 1.08
N LEU A 35 -2.34 3.77 0.37
CA LEU A 35 -0.97 3.27 0.46
C LEU A 35 -0.06 4.21 -0.31
N ASN A 36 0.01 5.49 0.09
CA ASN A 36 0.78 6.47 -0.67
C ASN A 36 2.27 6.09 -0.66
N VAL A 37 2.71 5.57 -1.82
CA VAL A 37 4.08 5.20 -2.14
C VAL A 37 4.77 6.46 -2.66
N SER A 38 5.64 7.03 -1.81
CA SER A 38 6.73 7.97 -2.11
C SER A 38 6.41 9.47 -2.23
N THR A 39 7.14 10.23 -1.39
CA THR A 39 7.77 11.53 -1.68
C THR A 39 6.94 12.60 -2.41
N SER A 40 6.19 13.38 -1.65
CA SER A 40 6.05 14.82 -1.88
C SER A 40 5.68 15.51 -0.57
N GLU A 41 6.21 16.71 -0.41
CA GLU A 41 6.35 17.49 0.82
C GLU A 41 5.02 17.64 1.57
N LEU A 42 4.93 17.04 2.76
CA LEU A 42 3.87 17.34 3.72
C LEU A 42 4.19 18.68 4.41
N PRO A 43 3.32 19.70 4.32
CA PRO A 43 3.53 20.95 5.01
C PRO A 43 3.23 20.73 6.50
N GLY A 44 4.29 20.63 7.30
CA GLY A 44 4.21 20.56 8.76
C GLY A 44 4.53 19.18 9.33
N GLY A 45 5.77 19.00 9.77
CA GLY A 45 6.12 18.07 10.85
C GLY A 45 6.17 16.57 10.54
N SER A 46 6.26 16.13 9.28
CA SER A 46 6.35 14.70 8.97
C SER A 46 7.77 14.15 9.15
N THR A 47 7.98 13.37 10.22
CA THR A 47 9.16 12.54 10.40
C THR A 47 9.33 11.59 9.21
N ASN A 48 10.48 11.73 8.55
CA ASN A 48 11.06 10.93 7.48
C ASN A 48 10.65 9.44 7.51
N THR A 49 9.53 9.09 6.87
CA THR A 49 8.97 7.73 6.89
C THR A 49 9.49 6.97 5.66
N PRO A 50 10.28 5.89 5.83
CA PRO A 50 10.87 5.14 4.71
C PRO A 50 9.81 4.53 3.77
N PRO A 51 10.13 4.25 2.49
CA PRO A 51 9.17 3.84 1.45
C PRO A 51 8.45 2.51 1.71
N TYR A 52 8.87 1.73 2.71
CA TYR A 52 8.20 0.49 3.16
C TYR A 52 7.75 0.57 4.61
N SER A 53 7.24 1.73 5.02
CA SER A 53 6.75 1.95 6.37
C SER A 53 5.30 2.44 6.37
N ILE A 54 4.54 1.96 7.34
CA ILE A 54 3.14 2.25 7.56
C ILE A 54 3.02 2.86 8.96
N TYR A 55 2.44 4.05 9.05
CA TYR A 55 2.09 4.67 10.32
C TYR A 55 0.75 4.15 10.80
N LEU A 56 0.69 3.60 12.01
CA LEU A 56 -0.53 3.06 12.62
C LEU A 56 -1.26 4.08 13.52
N GLY A 57 -0.75 5.31 13.64
CA GLY A 57 -1.22 6.26 14.65
C GLY A 57 -0.54 6.05 16.01
N SER A 58 -0.81 6.96 16.96
CA SER A 58 -0.28 6.89 18.34
C SER A 58 1.23 6.70 18.43
N ASP A 59 1.95 7.35 17.51
CA ASP A 59 3.40 7.30 17.37
C ASP A 59 3.99 5.94 16.98
N ILE A 60 3.15 5.02 16.48
CA ILE A 60 3.58 3.66 16.08
C ILE A 60 3.84 3.61 14.57
N VAL A 61 5.04 3.17 14.20
CA VAL A 61 5.44 2.91 12.82
C VAL A 61 5.76 1.42 12.66
N VAL A 62 5.23 0.82 11.60
CA VAL A 62 5.62 -0.49 11.11
C VAL A 62 6.49 -0.31 9.88
N GLU A 63 7.66 -0.93 9.83
CA GLU A 63 8.61 -0.79 8.71
C GLU A 63 9.14 -2.15 8.28
N VAL A 64 9.45 -2.32 7.00
CA VAL A 64 10.28 -3.45 6.53
C VAL A 64 11.71 -2.95 6.37
N LYS A 65 12.66 -3.58 7.05
CA LYS A 65 14.08 -3.21 6.99
C LYS A 65 15.01 -4.40 6.78
N PRO A 66 16.11 -4.22 6.02
CA PRO A 66 17.14 -5.24 5.88
C PRO A 66 18.10 -5.23 7.10
N PHE A 67 18.51 -6.41 7.55
CA PHE A 67 19.56 -6.59 8.56
C PHE A 67 20.30 -7.90 8.33
N LYS A 68 21.64 -7.85 8.23
CA LYS A 68 22.51 -9.02 8.06
C LYS A 68 22.03 -10.01 6.97
N LYS A 69 21.68 -9.50 5.78
CA LYS A 69 21.17 -10.25 4.62
C LYS A 69 19.78 -10.86 4.79
N GLU A 70 19.08 -10.56 5.87
CA GLU A 70 17.68 -10.93 6.07
C GLU A 70 16.80 -9.68 6.12
N HIS A 71 15.49 -9.88 6.05
CA HIS A 71 14.50 -8.82 6.16
C HIS A 71 13.68 -9.01 7.42
N TYR A 72 13.37 -7.89 8.08
CA TYR A 72 12.60 -7.85 9.31
C TYR A 72 11.43 -6.88 9.16
N LEU A 73 10.29 -7.26 9.72
CA LEU A 73 9.19 -6.36 10.02
C LEU A 73 9.45 -5.74 11.39
N GLY A 74 9.77 -4.46 11.41
CA GLY A 74 10.00 -3.67 12.61
C GLY A 74 8.73 -2.96 13.04
N PHE A 75 8.46 -2.96 14.35
CA PHE A 75 7.49 -2.10 15.02
C PHE A 75 8.29 -1.13 15.88
N SER A 76 8.01 0.17 15.76
CA SER A 76 8.65 1.19 16.59
C SER A 76 7.62 2.18 17.11
N LYS A 77 7.76 2.59 18.37
CA LYS A 77 7.01 3.70 18.96
C LYS A 77 7.95 4.87 19.20
N ASN A 78 7.65 6.01 18.60
CA ASN A 78 8.49 7.21 18.59
C ASN A 78 7.84 8.33 19.42
N VAL A 79 8.23 8.48 20.68
CA VAL A 79 7.65 9.51 21.56
C VAL A 79 8.63 10.67 21.66
N GLU A 80 8.19 11.89 21.32
CA GLU A 80 9.01 13.12 21.41
C GLU A 80 10.33 13.04 20.63
N GLY A 81 10.34 12.30 19.51
CA GLY A 81 11.55 12.10 18.70
C GLY A 81 12.46 10.96 19.18
N GLU A 82 12.14 10.31 20.30
CA GLU A 82 12.89 9.16 20.82
C GLU A 82 12.17 7.84 20.58
N ILE A 83 12.94 6.81 20.19
CA ILE A 83 12.42 5.47 19.97
C ILE A 83 12.32 4.75 21.33
N LYS A 84 11.13 4.73 21.92
CA LYS A 84 10.91 4.11 23.23
C LYS A 84 10.74 2.60 23.16
N ASN A 85 9.98 2.13 22.17
CA ASN A 85 9.75 0.71 21.97
C ASN A 85 10.19 0.32 20.56
N ARG A 86 10.94 -0.77 20.46
CA ARG A 86 11.32 -1.36 19.17
C ARG A 86 11.26 -2.87 19.26
N PHE A 87 10.54 -3.47 18.33
CA PHE A 87 10.41 -4.91 18.21
C PHE A 87 10.57 -5.30 16.74
N ASN A 88 11.27 -6.39 16.46
CA ASN A 88 11.51 -6.83 15.09
C ASN A 88 11.18 -8.32 14.96
N ILE A 89 10.43 -8.65 13.91
CA ILE A 89 10.10 -10.02 13.55
C ILE A 89 10.74 -10.33 12.21
N ASN A 90 11.34 -11.51 12.06
CA ASN A 90 11.85 -11.94 10.78
C ASN A 90 10.69 -12.09 9.78
N VAL A 91 10.84 -11.60 8.55
CA VAL A 91 9.78 -11.63 7.52
C VAL A 91 9.24 -13.06 7.29
N LYS A 92 10.06 -14.10 7.49
CA LYS A 92 9.65 -15.51 7.41
C LYS A 92 8.51 -15.88 8.38
N GLN A 93 8.36 -15.15 9.48
CA GLN A 93 7.36 -15.40 10.54
C GLN A 93 6.07 -14.58 10.36
N ILE A 94 5.97 -13.71 9.36
CA ILE A 94 4.82 -12.78 9.21
C ILE A 94 3.49 -13.52 9.09
N ARG A 95 3.44 -14.64 8.36
CA ARG A 95 2.20 -15.44 8.24
C ARG A 95 1.75 -16.00 9.59
N THR A 96 2.69 -16.42 10.42
CA THR A 96 2.43 -16.89 11.78
C THR A 96 1.97 -15.75 12.67
N LEU A 97 2.62 -14.58 12.59
CA LEU A 97 2.21 -13.37 13.31
C LEU A 97 0.77 -12.98 12.95
N LYS A 98 0.40 -12.98 11.66
CA LYS A 98 -0.97 -12.67 11.24
C LYS A 98 -1.98 -13.60 11.91
N ARG A 99 -1.74 -14.92 11.87
CA ARG A 99 -2.64 -15.90 12.52
C ARG A 99 -2.75 -15.68 14.02
N ALA A 100 -1.65 -15.32 14.68
CA ALA A 100 -1.66 -15.01 16.10
C ALA A 100 -2.47 -13.73 16.40
N ILE A 101 -2.32 -12.69 15.58
CA ILE A 101 -3.13 -11.46 15.69
C ILE A 101 -4.61 -11.78 15.48
N ASP A 102 -4.96 -12.52 14.43
CA ASP A 102 -6.36 -12.90 14.15
C ASP A 102 -6.97 -13.63 15.36
N ALA A 103 -6.26 -14.60 15.95
CA ALA A 103 -6.72 -15.33 17.13
C ALA A 103 -6.82 -14.45 18.39
N MET A 104 -5.92 -13.47 18.55
CA MET A 104 -5.98 -12.51 19.66
C MET A 104 -7.16 -11.55 19.52
N ILE A 105 -7.50 -11.13 18.31
CA ILE A 105 -8.69 -10.31 18.04
C ILE A 105 -9.95 -11.09 18.46
N GLU A 106 -10.08 -12.34 18.01
CA GLU A 106 -11.20 -13.21 18.39
C GLU A 106 -11.31 -13.36 19.92
N HIS A 107 -10.17 -13.54 20.59
CA HIS A 107 -10.14 -13.61 22.05
C HIS A 107 -10.61 -12.30 22.71
N LEU A 108 -10.15 -11.14 22.24
CA LEU A 108 -10.53 -9.84 22.80
C LEU A 108 -12.02 -9.55 22.57
N GLU A 109 -12.54 -9.80 21.37
CA GLU A 109 -13.96 -9.66 21.05
C GLU A 109 -14.83 -10.57 21.93
N SER A 110 -14.39 -11.82 22.19
CA SER A 110 -15.09 -12.74 23.09
C SER A 110 -15.17 -12.26 24.55
N ASN A 111 -14.29 -11.33 24.93
CA ASN A 111 -14.25 -10.72 26.26
C ASN A 111 -14.83 -9.28 26.26
N ASN A 112 -15.61 -8.92 25.24
CA ASN A 112 -16.28 -7.62 25.09
C ASN A 112 -15.32 -6.41 25.02
N PHE A 113 -14.10 -6.60 24.52
CA PHE A 113 -13.26 -5.48 24.11
C PHE A 113 -13.63 -5.03 22.69
N GLU A 114 -13.65 -3.72 22.45
CA GLU A 114 -13.78 -3.14 21.11
C GLU A 114 -12.39 -3.08 20.46
N VAL A 115 -12.21 -3.77 19.33
CA VAL A 115 -10.93 -3.93 18.61
C VAL A 115 -11.08 -3.57 17.14
#